data_AF-A0A7C3F3W3-F1
#
_entry.id   AF-A0A7C3F3W3-F1
#
_cell.length_a   1.000
_cell.length_b   1.000
_cell.length_c   1.000
_cell.angle_alpha   90.00
_cell.angle_beta   90.00
_cell.angle_gamma   90.00
#
_symmetry.space_group_name_H-M   'P 1'
#
loop_
_entity.id
_entity.type
_entity.pdbx_description
1 polymer ?
#
loop_
_entity_poly.entity_id
_entity_poly.type
_entity_poly.pdbx_seq_one_letter_code
_entity_poly.pdbx_strand_id
1 'polypeptide(L)'
;MAPVIQIGPAALPTRPLMLLVALYAGLWLAGREAARRGFDGDALWNAGFLGAVAGLIGGRLAYALQHWSAYRQDPGAIFSLTPGTIAPLPALAIGAMVAVVYLTQVRLWRVEVLDSIAPGIALALALVSLGNFLSGDAFGAVTDVPWAVSLWDERRHPVQIYEMLAWLALCAALWAGR
;
A
#
# COMPACT_ATOMS: atom_id res chain seq x y z
N MET A 1 -11.78 -16.69 6.36
CA MET A 1 -11.22 -15.32 6.30
C MET A 1 -11.06 -14.79 7.71
N ALA A 2 -10.07 -13.93 7.94
CA ALA A 2 -9.73 -13.41 9.27
C ALA A 2 -9.73 -11.88 9.21
N PRO A 3 -10.91 -11.23 9.15
CA PRO A 3 -11.01 -9.78 8.98
C PRO A 3 -10.54 -9.00 10.22
N VAL A 4 -10.55 -9.66 11.37
CA VAL A 4 -10.10 -9.12 12.65
C VAL A 4 -9.20 -10.15 13.32
N ILE A 5 -8.06 -9.70 13.83
CA ILE A 5 -7.21 -10.46 14.75
C ILE A 5 -7.55 -9.99 16.16
N GLN A 6 -7.95 -10.92 17.02
CA GLN A 6 -8.16 -10.62 18.44
C GLN A 6 -6.84 -10.72 19.20
N ILE A 7 -6.39 -9.61 19.77
CA ILE A 7 -5.26 -9.57 20.71
C ILE A 7 -5.84 -9.18 22.08
N GLY A 8 -6.18 -10.18 22.88
CA GLY A 8 -6.90 -9.97 24.14
C GLY A 8 -8.25 -9.26 23.89
N PRO A 9 -8.57 -8.16 24.59
CA PRO A 9 -9.81 -7.42 24.37
C PRO A 9 -9.79 -6.53 23.10
N ALA A 10 -8.64 -6.37 22.45
CA ALA A 10 -8.50 -5.50 21.28
C ALA A 10 -8.78 -6.27 19.98
N ALA A 11 -9.77 -5.80 19.22
CA ALA A 11 -10.10 -6.26 17.87
C ALA A 11 -9.31 -5.43 16.84
N LEU A 12 -8.22 -5.98 16.30
CA LEU A 12 -7.41 -5.30 15.29
C LEU A 12 -7.87 -5.69 13.87
N PRO A 13 -8.30 -4.73 13.05
CA PRO A 13 -8.64 -5.01 11.65
C PRO A 13 -7.39 -5.47 10.88
N THR A 14 -7.49 -6.63 10.23
CA THR A 14 -6.35 -7.27 9.56
C THR A 14 -5.83 -6.47 8.38
N ARG A 15 -6.72 -5.77 7.65
CA ARG A 15 -6.34 -5.00 6.47
C ARG A 15 -5.42 -3.81 6.78
N PRO A 16 -5.76 -2.87 7.69
CA PRO A 16 -4.84 -1.82 8.13
C PRO A 16 -3.49 -2.35 8.63
N LEU A 17 -3.50 -3.46 9.37
CA LEU A 17 -2.26 -4.09 9.83
C LEU A 17 -1.41 -4.57 8.64
N MET A 18 -2.02 -5.25 7.68
CA MET A 18 -1.35 -5.70 6.46
C MET A 18 -0.85 -4.56 5.59
N LEU A 19 -1.54 -3.41 5.56
CA LEU A 19 -1.05 -2.21 4.87
C LEU A 19 0.22 -1.65 5.53
N LEU A 20 0.31 -1.65 6.86
CA LEU A 20 1.53 -1.24 7.57
C LEU A 20 2.69 -2.20 7.29
N VAL A 21 2.42 -3.50 7.32
CA VAL A 21 3.42 -4.53 6.97
C VAL A 21 3.87 -4.37 5.51
N ALA A 22 2.94 -4.14 4.59
CA ALA A 22 3.23 -3.91 3.18
C ALA A 22 4.11 -2.67 2.97
N LEU A 23 3.78 -1.54 3.62
CA LEU A 23 4.56 -0.32 3.57
C LEU A 23 5.98 -0.57 4.08
N TYR A 24 6.12 -1.15 5.27
CA TYR A 24 7.43 -1.41 5.87
C TYR A 24 8.27 -2.36 5.00
N ALA A 25 7.70 -3.49 4.57
CA ALA A 25 8.41 -4.49 3.76
C ALA A 25 8.83 -3.93 2.41
N GLY A 26 7.97 -3.13 1.76
CA GLY A 26 8.28 -2.46 0.50
C GLY A 26 9.42 -1.45 0.64
N LEU A 27 9.38 -0.60 1.68
CA LEU A 27 10.45 0.36 1.96
C LEU A 27 11.77 -0.32 2.32
N TRP A 28 11.70 -1.37 3.14
CA TRP A 28 12.86 -2.17 3.52
C TRP A 28 13.53 -2.80 2.29
N LEU A 29 12.74 -3.42 1.40
CA LEU A 29 13.27 -4.05 0.19
C LEU A 29 13.83 -3.01 -0.78
N ALA A 30 13.13 -1.88 -0.96
CA ALA A 30 13.60 -0.79 -1.81
C ALA A 30 14.92 -0.19 -1.31
N GLY A 31 15.03 0.09 0.00
CA GLY A 31 16.28 0.58 0.61
C GLY A 31 17.42 -0.42 0.49
N ARG A 32 17.14 -1.72 0.68
CA ARG A 32 18.12 -2.79 0.48
C ARG A 32 18.60 -2.87 -0.97
N GLU A 33 17.70 -2.74 -1.94
CA GLU A 33 18.05 -2.75 -3.36
C GLU A 33 18.83 -1.50 -3.77
N ALA A 34 18.47 -0.33 -3.23
CA ALA A 34 19.23 0.90 -3.42
C ALA A 34 20.67 0.74 -2.94
N ALA A 35 20.87 0.18 -1.74
CA ALA A 35 22.20 -0.11 -1.21
C ALA A 35 22.99 -1.08 -2.12
N ARG A 36 22.35 -2.11 -2.67
CA ARG A 36 23.00 -3.03 -3.64
C ARG A 36 23.45 -2.33 -4.92
N ARG A 37 22.78 -1.24 -5.29
CA ARG A 37 23.07 -0.42 -6.48
C ARG A 37 23.99 0.77 -6.20
N GLY A 38 24.51 0.90 -4.98
CA GLY A 38 25.39 1.99 -4.58
C GLY A 38 24.67 3.31 -4.30
N PHE A 39 23.35 3.30 -4.13
CA PHE A 39 22.58 4.43 -3.62
C PHE A 39 22.48 4.38 -2.09
N ASP A 40 22.23 5.54 -1.49
CA ASP A 40 21.92 5.62 -0.07
C ASP A 40 20.51 5.03 0.20
N GLY A 41 20.50 3.82 0.76
CA GLY A 41 19.27 3.09 1.09
C GLY A 41 18.46 3.74 2.22
N ASP A 42 19.12 4.43 3.15
CA ASP A 42 18.45 5.11 4.27
C ASP A 42 17.73 6.35 3.77
N ALA A 43 18.36 7.11 2.89
CA ALA A 43 17.71 8.24 2.23
C ALA A 43 16.52 7.78 1.35
N LEU A 44 16.61 6.63 0.68
CA LEU A 44 15.47 6.08 -0.06
C LEU A 44 14.33 5.65 0.87
N TRP A 45 14.66 5.00 1.99
CA TRP A 45 13.68 4.67 3.02
C TRP A 45 12.98 5.93 3.52
N ASN A 46 13.75 6.96 3.88
CA ASN A 46 13.23 8.25 4.36
C ASN A 46 12.32 8.91 3.33
N ALA A 47 12.70 8.89 2.05
CA ALA A 47 11.88 9.42 0.96
C ALA A 47 10.51 8.74 0.91
N GLY A 48 10.51 7.40 0.95
CA GLY A 48 9.29 6.62 0.89
C GLY A 48 8.40 6.78 2.13
N PHE A 49 8.99 6.91 3.32
CA PHE A 49 8.23 7.18 4.54
C PHE A 49 7.63 8.58 4.59
N LEU A 50 8.42 9.61 4.25
CA LEU A 50 7.91 10.98 4.13
C LEU A 50 6.80 11.05 3.07
N GLY A 51 6.99 10.36 1.94
CA GLY A 51 5.97 10.19 0.91
C GLY A 51 4.71 9.51 1.44
N ALA A 52 4.83 8.43 2.22
CA ALA A 52 3.68 7.74 2.80
C ALA A 52 2.89 8.63 3.78
N VAL A 53 3.59 9.35 4.65
CA VAL A 53 2.97 10.30 5.60
C VAL A 53 2.28 11.44 4.85
N ALA A 54 2.97 12.05 3.88
CA ALA A 54 2.39 13.13 3.08
C ALA A 54 1.21 12.66 2.23
N GLY A 55 1.28 11.44 1.67
CA GLY A 55 0.20 10.83 0.91
C GLY A 55 -1.02 10.54 1.77
N LEU A 56 -0.83 10.05 3.00
CA LEU A 56 -1.92 9.85 3.96
C LEU A 56 -2.64 11.17 4.28
N ILE A 57 -1.88 12.22 4.61
CA ILE A 57 -2.42 13.55 4.90
C ILE A 57 -3.08 14.15 3.67
N GLY A 58 -2.39 14.14 2.54
CA GLY A 58 -2.85 14.72 1.28
C GLY A 58 -4.10 14.04 0.73
N GLY A 59 -4.14 12.71 0.77
CA GLY A 59 -5.31 11.92 0.40
C GLY A 59 -6.51 12.17 1.29
N ARG A 60 -6.28 12.39 2.59
CA ARG A 60 -7.34 12.75 3.54
C ARG A 60 -7.91 14.14 3.26
N LEU A 61 -7.05 15.13 3.05
CA LEU A 61 -7.46 16.49 2.70
C LEU A 61 -8.19 16.51 1.35
N ALA A 62 -7.68 15.80 0.35
CA ALA A 62 -8.32 15.69 -0.95
C ALA A 62 -9.70 15.02 -0.88
N TYR A 63 -9.85 13.97 -0.05
CA TYR A 63 -11.15 13.35 0.19
C TYR A 63 -12.14 14.34 0.82
N ALA A 64 -11.70 15.11 1.82
CA ALA A 64 -12.51 16.12 2.47
C ALA A 64 -12.93 17.24 1.50
N LEU A 65 -12.04 17.66 0.60
CA LEU A 65 -12.35 18.62 -0.46
C LEU A 65 -13.37 18.05 -1.47
N GLN A 66 -13.23 16.78 -1.86
CA GLN A 66 -14.19 16.12 -2.76
C GLN A 66 -15.59 15.98 -2.13
N HIS A 67 -15.66 15.84 -0.81
CA HIS A 67 -16.90 15.68 -0.05
C HIS A 67 -17.21 16.90 0.84
N TRP A 68 -16.84 18.10 0.37
CA TRP A 68 -16.89 19.33 1.16
C TRP A 68 -18.25 19.61 1.82
N SER A 69 -19.35 19.22 1.17
CA SER A 69 -20.72 19.37 1.71
C SER A 69 -20.94 18.63 3.04
N ALA A 70 -20.24 17.52 3.27
CA ALA A 70 -20.28 16.76 4.52
C ALA A 70 -19.37 17.39 5.59
N TYR A 71 -18.21 17.92 5.19
CA TYR A 71 -17.22 18.48 6.13
C TYR A 71 -17.49 19.92 6.54
N ARG A 72 -18.29 20.69 5.79
CA ARG A 72 -18.63 22.08 6.17
C ARG A 72 -19.42 22.19 7.48
N GLN A 73 -20.11 21.11 7.88
CA GLN A 73 -20.93 21.07 9.09
C GLN A 73 -20.13 20.64 10.31
N ASP A 74 -19.09 19.83 10.10
CA ASP A 74 -18.13 19.43 11.13
C ASP A 74 -16.72 19.33 10.52
N PRO A 75 -15.95 20.44 10.50
CA PRO A 75 -14.58 20.43 10.00
C PRO A 75 -13.64 19.52 10.82
N GLY A 76 -13.98 19.22 12.07
CA GLY A 76 -13.22 18.32 12.93
C GLY A 76 -13.21 16.87 12.44
N ALA A 77 -14.21 16.48 11.64
CA ALA A 77 -14.30 15.15 11.03
C ALA A 77 -13.10 14.79 10.15
N ILE A 78 -12.30 15.78 9.70
CA ILE A 78 -11.06 15.54 8.96
C ILE A 78 -10.08 14.71 9.79
N PHE A 79 -10.04 14.86 11.11
CA PHE A 79 -9.16 14.11 12.01
C PHE A 79 -9.73 12.77 12.49
N SER A 80 -10.97 12.44 12.10
CA SER A 80 -11.59 11.17 12.51
C SER A 80 -10.83 9.98 11.91
N LEU A 81 -10.61 8.93 12.69
CA LEU A 81 -9.94 7.70 12.25
C LEU A 81 -10.86 6.76 11.45
N THR A 82 -11.90 7.31 10.82
CA THR A 82 -12.90 6.54 10.08
C THR A 82 -12.26 5.78 8.92
N PRO A 83 -12.39 4.45 8.85
CA PRO A 83 -11.90 3.67 7.72
C PRO A 83 -12.51 4.16 6.40
N GLY A 84 -11.73 4.13 5.31
CA GLY A 84 -12.24 4.37 3.94
C GLY A 84 -12.41 5.83 3.51
N THR A 85 -11.93 6.80 4.29
CA THR A 85 -12.07 8.25 4.00
C THR A 85 -10.75 8.87 3.54
N ILE A 86 -10.10 8.22 2.57
CA ILE A 86 -8.85 8.68 1.93
C ILE A 86 -9.04 8.58 0.42
N ALA A 87 -8.69 9.64 -0.31
CA ALA A 87 -8.72 9.63 -1.77
C ALA A 87 -7.43 8.96 -2.31
N PRO A 88 -7.51 7.77 -2.97
CA PRO A 88 -6.31 6.99 -3.28
C PRO A 88 -5.39 7.64 -4.31
N LEU A 89 -5.94 8.22 -5.39
CA LEU A 89 -5.13 8.87 -6.44
C LEU A 89 -4.40 10.11 -5.89
N PRO A 90 -5.06 11.06 -5.20
CA PRO A 90 -4.36 12.18 -4.57
C PRO A 90 -3.33 11.75 -3.53
N ALA A 91 -3.61 10.70 -2.74
CA ALA A 91 -2.65 10.17 -1.78
C ALA A 91 -1.37 9.71 -2.46
N LEU A 92 -1.49 8.92 -3.53
CA LEU A 92 -0.36 8.43 -4.31
C LEU A 92 0.41 9.57 -4.97
N ALA A 93 -0.30 10.52 -5.59
CA ALA A 93 0.33 11.65 -6.28
C ALA A 93 1.11 12.56 -5.34
N ILE A 94 0.52 12.92 -4.20
CA ILE A 94 1.16 13.77 -3.18
C ILE A 94 2.35 13.03 -2.54
N GLY A 95 2.18 11.75 -2.22
CA GLY A 95 3.26 10.96 -1.65
C GLY A 95 4.45 10.81 -2.60
N ALA A 96 4.19 10.51 -3.87
CA ALA A 96 5.23 10.44 -4.90
C ALA A 96 5.94 11.79 -5.09
N MET A 97 5.16 12.89 -5.16
CA MET A 97 5.72 14.24 -5.26
C MET A 97 6.66 14.57 -4.11
N VAL A 98 6.26 14.30 -2.86
CA VAL A 98 7.10 14.56 -1.68
C VAL A 98 8.34 13.68 -1.67
N ALA A 99 8.24 12.41 -2.05
CA ALA A 99 9.41 11.53 -2.16
C ALA A 99 10.42 12.05 -3.20
N VAL A 100 9.95 12.50 -4.37
CA VAL A 100 10.81 13.09 -5.42
C VAL A 100 11.46 14.38 -4.92
N VAL A 101 10.69 15.28 -4.31
CA VAL A 101 11.21 16.52 -3.72
C VAL A 101 12.29 16.23 -2.68
N TYR A 102 12.06 15.26 -1.79
CA TYR A 102 13.08 14.86 -0.82
C TYR A 102 14.35 14.30 -1.51
N LEU A 103 14.20 13.36 -2.45
CA LEU A 103 15.33 12.77 -3.17
C LEU A 103 16.14 13.81 -3.96
N THR A 104 15.48 14.82 -4.52
CA THR A 104 16.15 15.95 -5.19
C THR A 104 16.91 16.83 -4.20
N GLN A 105 16.36 17.10 -3.02
CA GLN A 105 17.03 17.88 -1.97
C GLN A 105 18.31 17.19 -1.47
N VAL A 106 18.28 15.87 -1.31
CA VAL A 106 19.47 15.08 -0.90
C VAL A 106 20.37 14.69 -2.08
N ARG A 107 20.12 15.22 -3.29
CA ARG A 107 20.91 14.98 -4.51
C ARG A 107 21.02 13.50 -4.92
N LEU A 108 20.02 12.69 -4.58
CA LEU A 108 19.92 11.28 -4.96
C LEU A 108 19.00 11.04 -6.15
N TRP A 109 18.14 12.00 -6.50
CA TRP A 109 17.18 11.81 -7.58
C TRP A 109 17.86 11.52 -8.92
N ARG A 110 17.66 10.30 -9.40
CA ARG A 110 18.13 9.77 -10.68
C ARG A 110 17.12 8.73 -11.18
N VAL A 111 16.99 8.55 -12.49
CA VAL A 111 16.03 7.60 -13.06
C VAL A 111 16.33 6.18 -12.58
N GLU A 112 17.60 5.86 -12.36
CA GLU A 112 18.10 4.57 -11.86
C GLU A 112 17.64 4.26 -10.43
N VAL A 113 17.22 5.27 -9.64
CA VAL A 113 16.61 5.05 -8.32
C VAL A 113 15.26 4.35 -8.47
N LEU A 114 14.51 4.60 -9.55
CA LEU A 114 13.21 3.97 -9.78
C LEU A 114 13.34 2.45 -9.89
N ASP A 115 14.42 1.96 -10.49
CA ASP A 115 14.70 0.53 -10.56
C ASP A 115 14.95 -0.09 -9.18
N SER A 116 15.42 0.70 -8.21
CA SER A 116 15.61 0.26 -6.82
C SER A 116 14.28 0.18 -6.06
N ILE A 117 13.35 1.08 -6.40
CA ILE A 117 12.02 1.14 -5.78
C ILE A 117 11.10 0.03 -6.31
N ALA A 118 11.23 -0.33 -7.59
CA ALA A 118 10.34 -1.27 -8.29
C ALA A 118 10.09 -2.61 -7.57
N PRO A 119 11.11 -3.38 -7.12
CA PRO A 119 10.87 -4.63 -6.40
C PRO A 119 10.15 -4.40 -5.05
N GLY A 120 10.43 -3.28 -4.38
CA GLY A 120 9.76 -2.89 -3.14
C GLY A 120 8.27 -2.60 -3.33
N ILE A 121 7.90 -1.90 -4.41
CA ILE A 121 6.49 -1.69 -4.78
C ILE A 121 5.80 -3.02 -5.05
N ALA A 122 6.43 -3.92 -5.82
CA ALA A 122 5.87 -5.23 -6.11
C ALA A 122 5.63 -6.06 -4.83
N LEU A 123 6.58 -6.07 -3.88
CA LEU A 123 6.39 -6.73 -2.59
C LEU A 123 5.25 -6.10 -1.77
N ALA A 124 5.18 -4.76 -1.73
CA ALA A 124 4.10 -4.07 -1.03
C ALA A 124 2.72 -4.44 -1.61
N LEU A 125 2.58 -4.46 -2.94
CA LEU A 125 1.32 -4.83 -3.60
C LEU A 125 0.94 -6.29 -3.36
N ALA A 126 1.91 -7.21 -3.32
CA ALA A 126 1.63 -8.59 -2.93
C ALA A 126 1.04 -8.70 -1.52
N LEU A 127 1.61 -7.96 -0.56
CA LEU A 127 1.13 -7.94 0.83
C LEU A 127 -0.21 -7.22 0.99
N VAL A 128 -0.48 -6.20 0.17
CA VAL A 128 -1.79 -5.55 0.08
C VAL A 128 -2.84 -6.55 -0.42
N SER A 129 -2.54 -7.32 -1.46
CA SER A 129 -3.44 -8.36 -1.97
C SER A 129 -3.69 -9.45 -0.92
N LEU A 130 -2.66 -9.86 -0.15
CA LEU A 130 -2.85 -10.75 1.00
C LEU A 130 -3.79 -10.12 2.06
N GLY A 131 -3.62 -8.83 2.37
CA GLY A 131 -4.50 -8.11 3.28
C GLY A 131 -5.96 -8.09 2.80
N ASN A 132 -6.19 -7.86 1.51
CA ASN A 132 -7.53 -7.90 0.90
C ASN A 132 -8.13 -9.32 1.00
N PHE A 133 -7.34 -10.36 0.76
CA PHE A 133 -7.80 -11.74 0.93
C PHE A 133 -8.21 -12.04 2.37
N LEU A 134 -7.45 -11.55 3.36
CA LEU A 134 -7.75 -11.79 4.78
C LEU A 134 -8.99 -11.02 5.25
N SER A 135 -9.20 -9.79 4.77
CA SER A 135 -10.38 -8.98 5.10
C SER A 135 -11.63 -9.35 4.30
N GLY A 136 -11.46 -10.08 3.19
CA GLY A 136 -12.54 -10.38 2.25
C GLY A 136 -12.83 -9.26 1.26
N ASP A 137 -12.03 -8.21 1.21
CA ASP A 137 -12.19 -7.11 0.26
C ASP A 137 -11.64 -7.44 -1.13
N ALA A 138 -11.99 -6.62 -2.14
CA ALA A 138 -11.47 -6.73 -3.51
C ALA A 138 -11.60 -8.13 -4.12
N PHE A 139 -12.76 -8.76 -3.88
CA PHE A 139 -13.09 -10.10 -4.30
C PHE A 139 -13.40 -10.20 -5.79
N GLY A 140 -13.17 -11.38 -6.35
CA GLY A 140 -13.42 -11.66 -7.76
C GLY A 140 -14.89 -11.91 -8.11
N ALA A 141 -15.13 -12.08 -9.40
CA ALA A 141 -16.40 -12.52 -9.94
C ALA A 141 -16.80 -13.91 -9.42
N VAL A 142 -18.11 -14.17 -9.41
CA VAL A 142 -18.71 -15.47 -9.07
C VAL A 142 -18.23 -16.54 -10.05
N THR A 143 -17.97 -17.74 -9.53
CA THR A 143 -17.38 -18.83 -10.31
C THR A 143 -17.58 -20.19 -9.66
N ASP A 144 -17.51 -21.24 -10.48
CA ASP A 144 -17.67 -22.63 -10.05
C ASP A 144 -16.36 -23.44 -10.08
N VAL A 145 -15.21 -22.78 -10.34
CA VAL A 145 -13.91 -23.46 -10.35
C VAL A 145 -13.60 -24.17 -9.02
N PRO A 146 -12.85 -25.29 -9.04
CA PRO A 146 -12.66 -26.11 -7.84
C PRO A 146 -11.87 -25.41 -6.73
N TRP A 147 -11.09 -24.37 -7.04
CA TRP A 147 -10.36 -23.56 -6.06
C TRP A 147 -11.06 -22.24 -5.69
N ALA A 148 -12.36 -22.10 -6.00
CA ALA A 148 -13.15 -20.94 -5.62
C ALA A 148 -13.23 -20.83 -4.08
N VAL A 149 -13.25 -19.59 -3.57
CA VAL A 149 -13.38 -19.30 -2.14
C VAL A 149 -14.79 -18.79 -1.86
N SER A 150 -15.39 -19.23 -0.75
CA SER A 150 -16.71 -18.76 -0.32
C SER A 150 -16.59 -17.41 0.39
N LEU A 151 -17.37 -16.43 -0.07
CA LEU A 151 -17.40 -15.05 0.38
C LEU A 151 -18.87 -14.58 0.30
N TRP A 152 -19.46 -14.25 1.45
CA TRP A 152 -20.88 -13.84 1.58
C TRP A 152 -21.85 -14.74 0.80
N ASP A 153 -21.82 -16.04 1.13
CA ASP A 153 -22.68 -17.09 0.56
C ASP A 153 -22.52 -17.36 -0.94
N GLU A 154 -21.53 -16.74 -1.59
CA GLU A 154 -21.19 -16.99 -3.00
C GLU A 154 -19.79 -17.58 -3.16
N ARG A 155 -19.61 -18.41 -4.19
CA ARG A 155 -18.29 -18.93 -4.61
C ARG A 155 -17.67 -17.98 -5.61
N ARG A 156 -16.47 -17.48 -5.30
CA ARG A 156 -15.82 -16.42 -6.08
C ARG A 156 -14.37 -16.77 -6.39
N HIS A 157 -13.86 -16.22 -7.49
CA HIS A 157 -12.44 -16.32 -7.81
C HIS A 157 -11.64 -15.61 -6.70
N PRO A 158 -10.63 -16.27 -6.08
CA PRO A 158 -9.70 -15.61 -5.17
C PRO A 158 -8.70 -14.74 -5.95
N VAL A 159 -9.18 -13.69 -6.62
CA VAL A 159 -8.37 -12.77 -7.45
C VAL A 159 -7.23 -12.17 -6.65
N GLN A 160 -7.45 -11.92 -5.36
CA GLN A 160 -6.43 -11.41 -4.46
C GLN A 160 -5.22 -12.35 -4.35
N ILE A 161 -5.43 -13.67 -4.40
CA ILE A 161 -4.34 -14.65 -4.40
C ILE A 161 -3.63 -14.63 -5.76
N TYR A 162 -4.35 -14.51 -6.87
CA TYR A 162 -3.74 -14.41 -8.20
C TYR A 162 -2.85 -13.16 -8.31
N GLU A 163 -3.35 -12.02 -7.86
CA GLU A 163 -2.61 -10.76 -7.80
C GLU A 163 -1.37 -10.90 -6.91
N MET A 164 -1.52 -11.45 -5.70
CA MET A 164 -0.40 -11.67 -4.80
C MET A 164 0.70 -12.50 -5.47
N LEU A 165 0.34 -13.60 -6.12
CA LEU A 165 1.31 -14.45 -6.82
C LEU A 165 1.97 -13.73 -8.00
N ALA A 166 1.22 -12.96 -8.78
CA ALA A 166 1.75 -12.17 -9.88
C ALA A 166 2.73 -11.09 -9.39
N TRP A 167 2.40 -10.39 -8.31
CA TRP A 167 3.26 -9.39 -7.69
C TRP A 167 4.53 -10.00 -7.08
N LEU A 168 4.44 -11.17 -6.44
CA LEU A 168 5.61 -11.90 -5.93
C LEU A 168 6.51 -12.39 -7.07
N ALA A 169 5.93 -12.90 -8.15
CA ALA A 169 6.68 -13.32 -9.33
C ALA A 169 7.41 -12.14 -9.97
N LEU A 170 6.74 -10.98 -10.10
CA LEU A 170 7.35 -9.76 -10.60
C LEU A 170 8.46 -9.25 -9.66
N CYS A 171 8.21 -9.25 -8.35
CA CYS A 171 9.21 -8.88 -7.35
C CYS A 171 10.47 -9.75 -7.48
N ALA A 172 10.29 -11.07 -7.57
CA ALA A 172 11.39 -12.01 -7.75
C ALA A 172 12.14 -11.79 -9.07
N ALA A 173 11.42 -11.54 -10.17
CA ALA A 173 12.03 -11.26 -11.46
C ALA A 173 12.85 -9.96 -11.46
N LEU A 174 12.32 -8.89 -10.85
CA LEU A 174 13.02 -7.60 -10.73
C LEU A 174 14.24 -7.69 -9.80
N TRP A 175 14.13 -8.50 -8.75
CA TRP A 175 15.21 -8.72 -7.78
C TRP A 175 16.32 -9.65 -8.32
N ALA A 176 15.96 -10.65 -9.11
CA ALA A 176 16.91 -11.62 -9.68
C ALA A 176 17.55 -11.13 -10.99
N GLY A 177 16.91 -10.20 -11.69
CA GLY A 177 17.34 -9.73 -13.01
C GLY A 177 18.61 -8.88 -13.04
N ARG A 178 19.34 -8.72 -11.93
CA ARG A 178 20.58 -7.91 -11.85
C ARG A 178 21.58 -8.45 -10.84
#